data_AF-A0A8D7ZW18-F1
#
_entry.id   AF-A0A8D7ZW18-F1
#
_cell.length_a   1.000
_cell.length_b   1.000
_cell.length_c   1.000
_cell.angle_alpha   90.00
_cell.angle_beta   90.00
_cell.angle_gamma   90.00
#
_symmetry.space_group_name_H-M   'P 1'
#
loop_
_entity.id
_entity.type
_entity.pdbx_description
1 polymer ?
#
loop_
_entity_poly.entity_id
_entity_poly.type
_entity_poly.pdbx_seq_one_letter_code
_entity_poly.pdbx_strand_id
1 'polypeptide(L)'
;NMCVTPDASAEWQMAFRNNQMYRSERLQNWFLMVPRSWDRLVSGFVECLRQAARGMRFEVADPQLIRIDNDSPMAYVSALNQIVNRDPQLIMCIVSNDKADRYAAIKTKCCVERAIATQVIKAKTITPKGGNVRTLMSVATKVAIQLNCKIGGIPWIVTNPLRSVMVIGFDVCHDTRNRSRSFGALVATSYHESMKHPRFFSTVNHHSAGEELSNYMAQNVVKALRAYRDEFQNLPNRIIIYRDGVGDGQLKYVHDLEITSIREKLKLIT
;
A
#
# COMPACT_ATOMS: atom_id res chain seq x y z
N ASN A 1 5.15 -4.96 -23.38
CA ASN A 1 4.50 -3.89 -22.58
C ASN A 1 4.43 -2.63 -23.41
N MET A 2 3.28 -1.96 -23.42
CA MET A 2 3.08 -0.71 -24.15
C MET A 2 3.72 0.45 -23.38
N CYS A 3 4.44 1.33 -24.06
CA CYS A 3 4.93 2.58 -23.49
C CYS A 3 3.84 3.65 -23.61
N VAL A 4 3.65 4.45 -22.57
CA VAL A 4 2.65 5.52 -22.53
C VAL A 4 3.37 6.80 -22.16
N THR A 5 3.16 7.85 -22.94
CA THR A 5 3.63 9.20 -22.62
C THR A 5 2.53 9.93 -21.85
N PRO A 6 2.84 10.59 -20.72
CA PRO A 6 1.87 11.41 -20.01
C PRO A 6 1.45 12.62 -20.85
N ASP A 7 0.26 13.17 -20.56
CA ASP A 7 -0.17 14.43 -21.16
C ASP A 7 0.57 15.65 -20.60
N ALA A 8 0.23 16.85 -21.09
CA ALA A 8 0.86 18.10 -20.67
C ALA A 8 0.68 18.43 -19.17
N SER A 9 -0.29 17.80 -18.51
CA SER A 9 -0.54 17.93 -17.07
C SER A 9 0.08 16.78 -16.26
N ALA A 10 0.95 16.00 -16.90
CA ALA A 10 1.55 14.80 -16.32
C ALA A 10 0.51 13.73 -15.92
N GLU A 11 -0.61 13.61 -16.64
CA GLU A 11 -1.62 12.56 -16.41
C GLU A 11 -1.59 11.45 -17.47
N TRP A 12 -1.95 10.23 -17.05
CA TRP A 12 -2.09 9.06 -17.94
C TRP A 12 -3.28 8.16 -17.55
N GLN A 13 -4.27 8.71 -16.84
CA GLN A 13 -5.39 7.91 -16.29
C GLN A 13 -6.16 7.15 -17.38
N MET A 14 -6.27 7.72 -18.58
CA MET A 14 -6.97 7.08 -19.70
C MET A 14 -6.23 5.85 -20.22
N ALA A 15 -4.91 5.76 -20.02
CA ALA A 15 -4.13 4.63 -20.48
C ALA A 15 -4.52 3.33 -19.77
N PHE A 16 -4.93 3.37 -18.50
CA PHE A 16 -5.34 2.17 -17.76
C PHE A 16 -6.59 1.51 -18.33
N ARG A 17 -7.46 2.24 -19.03
CA ARG A 17 -8.72 1.65 -19.52
C ARG A 17 -8.49 0.59 -20.59
N ASN A 18 -7.44 0.76 -21.40
CA ASN A 18 -7.19 -0.04 -22.59
C ASN A 18 -5.87 -0.83 -22.52
N ASN A 19 -5.12 -0.71 -21.42
CA ASN A 19 -3.82 -1.33 -21.28
C ASN A 19 -3.76 -2.25 -20.07
N GLN A 20 -3.01 -3.33 -20.24
CA GLN A 20 -2.69 -4.22 -19.13
C GLN A 20 -1.83 -3.50 -18.11
N MET A 21 -2.05 -3.79 -16.82
CA MET A 21 -1.11 -3.42 -15.78
C MET A 21 0.25 -4.12 -16.02
N TYR A 22 1.33 -3.49 -15.57
CA TYR A 22 2.69 -4.00 -15.80
C TYR A 22 2.88 -5.41 -15.24
N ARG A 23 2.37 -5.68 -14.04
CA ARG A 23 2.29 -6.99 -13.40
C ARG A 23 0.99 -7.09 -12.62
N SER A 24 0.26 -8.17 -12.82
CA SER A 24 -0.95 -8.47 -12.07
C SER A 24 -0.87 -9.83 -11.41
N GLU A 25 -1.29 -9.90 -10.17
CA GLU A 25 -1.53 -11.16 -9.46
C GLU A 25 -2.99 -11.58 -9.69
N ARG A 26 -3.33 -12.84 -9.38
CA ARG A 26 -4.72 -13.32 -9.45
C ARG A 26 -5.41 -13.12 -8.11
N LEU A 27 -6.55 -12.45 -8.10
CA LEU A 27 -7.38 -12.27 -6.90
C LEU A 27 -8.51 -13.29 -6.90
N GLN A 28 -8.31 -14.40 -6.20
CA GLN A 28 -9.21 -15.56 -6.19
C GLN A 28 -9.94 -15.72 -4.84
N ASN A 29 -9.20 -15.82 -3.74
CA ASN A 29 -9.77 -15.99 -2.40
C ASN A 29 -9.87 -14.65 -1.68
N TRP A 30 -10.99 -13.95 -1.85
CA TRP A 30 -11.21 -12.66 -1.21
C TRP A 30 -12.65 -12.47 -0.76
N PHE A 31 -12.82 -11.62 0.24
CA PHE A 31 -14.10 -11.43 0.93
C PHE A 31 -14.55 -9.98 0.82
N LEU A 32 -15.87 -9.78 0.76
CA LEU A 32 -16.48 -8.47 0.80
C LEU A 32 -17.47 -8.41 1.97
N MET A 33 -17.17 -7.54 2.93
CA MET A 33 -18.01 -7.28 4.09
C MET A 33 -18.91 -6.07 3.84
N VAL A 34 -20.22 -6.25 4.00
CA VAL A 34 -21.21 -5.21 3.77
C VAL A 34 -22.39 -5.33 4.74
N PRO A 35 -22.94 -4.21 5.25
CA PRO A 35 -24.26 -4.22 5.88
C PRO A 35 -25.34 -4.75 4.94
N ARG A 36 -26.26 -5.60 5.45
CA ARG A 36 -27.33 -6.24 4.64
C ARG A 36 -28.16 -5.26 3.80
N SER A 37 -28.31 -4.02 4.26
CA SER A 37 -29.07 -2.98 3.58
C SER A 37 -28.44 -2.50 2.25
N TRP A 38 -27.18 -2.85 1.97
CA TRP A 38 -26.46 -2.40 0.77
C TRP A 38 -26.08 -3.52 -0.21
N ASP A 39 -26.68 -4.70 -0.09
CA ASP A 39 -26.43 -5.85 -0.99
C ASP A 39 -26.55 -5.46 -2.48
N ARG A 40 -27.61 -4.73 -2.85
CA ARG A 40 -27.82 -4.28 -4.24
C ARG A 40 -26.75 -3.28 -4.70
N LEU A 41 -26.38 -2.34 -3.83
CA LEU A 41 -25.37 -1.32 -4.11
C LEU A 41 -24.01 -1.97 -4.39
N VAL A 42 -23.62 -2.96 -3.58
CA VAL A 42 -22.36 -3.67 -3.72
C VAL A 42 -22.33 -4.53 -4.98
N SER A 43 -23.44 -5.20 -5.31
CA SER A 43 -23.51 -6.05 -6.50
C SER A 43 -23.17 -5.27 -7.79
N GLY A 44 -23.77 -4.08 -7.97
CA GLY A 44 -23.46 -3.23 -9.12
C GLY A 44 -22.02 -2.69 -9.12
N PHE A 45 -21.44 -2.43 -7.94
CA PHE A 45 -20.04 -2.04 -7.85
C PHE A 45 -19.08 -3.19 -8.19
N VAL A 46 -19.36 -4.41 -7.73
CA VAL A 46 -18.54 -5.59 -8.03
C VAL A 46 -18.53 -5.88 -9.52
N GLU A 47 -19.66 -5.70 -10.21
CA GLU A 47 -19.73 -5.82 -11.67
C GLU A 47 -18.82 -4.79 -12.36
N CYS A 48 -18.92 -3.51 -11.97
CA CYS A 48 -18.05 -2.45 -12.48
C CYS A 48 -16.56 -2.73 -12.19
N LEU A 49 -16.25 -3.23 -11.00
CA LEU A 49 -14.89 -3.61 -10.59
C LEU A 49 -14.32 -4.70 -11.49
N ARG A 50 -15.11 -5.76 -11.75
CA ARG A 50 -14.71 -6.85 -12.64
C ARG A 50 -14.55 -6.38 -14.07
N GLN A 51 -15.43 -5.51 -14.57
CA GLN A 51 -15.31 -4.92 -15.89
C GLN A 51 -14.02 -4.10 -16.02
N ALA A 52 -13.73 -3.24 -15.02
CA ALA A 52 -12.51 -2.44 -15.00
C ALA A 52 -11.24 -3.33 -14.92
N ALA A 53 -11.26 -4.36 -14.08
CA ALA A 53 -10.15 -5.29 -13.92
C ALA A 53 -9.86 -6.06 -15.22
N ARG A 54 -10.90 -6.52 -15.93
CA ARG A 54 -10.77 -7.15 -17.26
C ARG A 54 -10.08 -6.24 -18.28
N GLY A 55 -10.45 -4.96 -18.32
CA GLY A 55 -9.79 -3.96 -19.20
C GLY A 55 -8.28 -3.83 -18.93
N MET A 56 -7.89 -3.97 -17.67
CA MET A 56 -6.49 -3.94 -17.21
C MET A 56 -5.79 -5.32 -17.20
N ARG A 57 -6.45 -6.37 -17.71
CA ARG A 57 -6.00 -7.78 -17.64
C ARG A 57 -5.67 -8.27 -16.22
N PHE A 58 -6.40 -7.74 -15.25
CA PHE A 58 -6.33 -8.18 -13.86
C PHE A 58 -7.46 -9.17 -13.58
N GLU A 59 -7.10 -10.41 -13.25
CA GLU A 59 -8.04 -11.48 -12.96
C GLU A 59 -8.59 -11.35 -11.53
N VAL A 60 -9.87 -10.98 -11.43
CA VAL A 60 -10.59 -10.84 -10.16
C VAL A 60 -11.80 -11.77 -10.16
N ALA A 61 -11.77 -12.78 -9.29
CA ALA A 61 -12.89 -13.69 -9.04
C ALA A 61 -14.04 -12.98 -8.31
N ASP A 62 -15.21 -13.61 -8.26
CA ASP A 62 -16.31 -13.10 -7.45
C ASP A 62 -15.98 -13.18 -5.95
N PRO A 63 -16.24 -12.13 -5.17
CA PRO A 63 -15.93 -12.13 -3.74
C PRO A 63 -16.90 -13.03 -2.98
N GLN A 64 -16.42 -13.62 -1.89
CA GLN A 64 -17.29 -14.22 -0.89
C GLN A 64 -17.95 -13.12 -0.04
N LEU A 65 -19.27 -13.01 -0.13
CA LEU A 65 -20.02 -11.95 0.54
C LEU A 65 -20.26 -12.29 2.02
N ILE A 66 -19.81 -11.41 2.91
CA ILE A 66 -20.03 -11.48 4.35
C ILE A 66 -20.97 -10.35 4.74
N ARG A 67 -22.20 -10.72 5.08
CA ARG A 67 -23.23 -9.77 5.51
C ARG A 67 -23.09 -9.50 7.00
N ILE A 68 -22.99 -8.23 7.36
CA ILE A 68 -23.00 -7.79 8.75
C ILE A 68 -24.32 -7.10 9.08
N ASP A 69 -24.71 -7.15 10.35
CA ASP A 69 -26.02 -6.64 10.78
C ASP A 69 -26.06 -5.12 10.88
N ASN A 70 -24.92 -4.49 11.17
CA ASN A 70 -24.78 -3.04 11.26
C ASN A 70 -23.35 -2.58 10.95
N ASP A 71 -23.15 -1.27 10.86
CA ASP A 71 -21.88 -0.64 10.49
C ASP A 71 -21.01 -0.24 11.72
N SER A 72 -21.17 -0.94 12.85
CA SER A 72 -20.38 -0.69 14.08
C SER A 72 -18.99 -1.35 14.01
N PRO A 73 -17.97 -0.81 14.71
CA PRO A 73 -16.65 -1.43 14.78
C PRO A 73 -16.70 -2.91 15.24
N MET A 74 -17.55 -3.22 16.23
CA MET A 74 -17.70 -4.56 16.79
C MET A 74 -18.25 -5.56 15.75
N ALA A 75 -19.22 -5.15 14.93
CA ALA A 75 -19.77 -6.00 13.88
C ALA A 75 -18.69 -6.37 12.84
N TYR A 76 -17.86 -5.42 12.41
CA TYR A 76 -16.73 -5.73 11.52
C TYR A 76 -15.73 -6.66 12.17
N VAL A 77 -15.29 -6.37 13.41
CA VAL A 77 -14.28 -7.22 14.08
C VAL A 77 -14.81 -8.64 14.30
N SER A 78 -16.07 -8.79 14.70
CA SER A 78 -16.71 -10.10 14.86
C SER A 78 -16.72 -10.90 13.55
N ALA A 79 -17.14 -10.28 12.46
CA ALA A 79 -17.16 -10.96 11.16
C ALA A 79 -15.74 -11.21 10.61
N LEU A 80 -14.77 -10.32 10.86
CA LEU A 80 -13.36 -10.55 10.54
C LEU A 80 -12.84 -11.80 11.27
N ASN A 81 -13.13 -11.96 12.57
CA ASN A 81 -12.71 -13.14 13.33
C ASN A 81 -13.17 -14.46 12.72
N GLN A 82 -14.30 -14.47 12.00
CA GLN A 82 -14.86 -15.68 11.37
C GLN A 82 -14.18 -16.03 10.03
N ILE A 83 -13.52 -15.06 9.38
CA ILE A 83 -12.96 -15.23 8.02
C ILE A 83 -11.43 -15.17 7.98
N VAL A 84 -10.77 -14.62 9.00
CA VAL A 84 -9.29 -14.49 9.02
C VAL A 84 -8.56 -15.82 8.93
N ASN A 85 -9.17 -16.92 9.40
CA ASN A 85 -8.60 -18.28 9.33
C ASN A 85 -8.92 -19.01 8.01
N ARG A 86 -9.53 -18.32 7.04
CA ARG A 86 -9.81 -18.86 5.69
C ARG A 86 -8.78 -18.41 4.66
N ASP A 87 -7.61 -17.97 5.14
CA ASP A 87 -6.47 -17.47 4.35
C ASP A 87 -6.84 -16.50 3.21
N PRO A 88 -7.57 -15.40 3.52
CA PRO A 88 -7.97 -14.44 2.52
C PRO A 88 -6.77 -13.69 1.93
N GLN A 89 -6.71 -13.57 0.60
CA GLN A 89 -5.77 -12.68 -0.08
C GLN A 89 -6.09 -11.20 0.21
N LEU A 90 -7.38 -10.88 0.32
CA LEU A 90 -7.85 -9.52 0.59
C LEU A 90 -9.25 -9.53 1.21
N ILE A 91 -9.52 -8.55 2.08
CA ILE A 91 -10.86 -8.28 2.59
C ILE A 91 -11.27 -6.85 2.25
N MET A 92 -12.39 -6.70 1.54
CA MET A 92 -13.00 -5.41 1.25
C MET A 92 -14.10 -5.11 2.27
N CYS A 93 -14.08 -3.93 2.88
CA CYS A 93 -15.08 -3.50 3.87
C CYS A 93 -15.83 -2.26 3.38
N ILE A 94 -17.15 -2.35 3.24
CA ILE A 94 -18.01 -1.24 2.81
C ILE A 94 -18.61 -0.53 4.00
N VAL A 95 -18.19 0.71 4.24
CA VAL A 95 -18.55 1.50 5.44
C VAL A 95 -19.47 2.68 5.12
N SER A 96 -20.27 3.17 6.07
CA SER A 96 -21.16 4.33 5.81
C SER A 96 -20.39 5.64 5.59
N ASN A 97 -19.35 5.87 6.41
CA ASN A 97 -18.66 7.15 6.54
C ASN A 97 -17.20 6.97 7.01
N ASP A 98 -16.54 8.06 7.34
CA ASP A 98 -15.14 8.19 7.75
C ASP A 98 -14.91 8.08 9.26
N LYS A 99 -15.81 7.41 9.98
CA LYS A 99 -15.66 7.16 11.43
C LYS A 99 -14.32 6.48 11.73
N ALA A 100 -13.45 7.19 12.46
CA ALA A 100 -12.06 6.80 12.68
C ALA A 100 -11.91 5.53 13.54
N ASP A 101 -12.77 5.34 14.54
CA ASP A 101 -12.76 4.16 15.43
C ASP A 101 -13.00 2.86 14.66
N ARG A 102 -13.95 2.84 13.73
CA ARG A 102 -14.23 1.69 12.86
C ARG A 102 -13.06 1.40 11.94
N TYR A 103 -12.53 2.44 11.29
CA TYR A 103 -11.38 2.28 10.41
C TYR A 103 -10.17 1.73 11.18
N ALA A 104 -9.88 2.28 12.36
CA ALA A 104 -8.81 1.82 13.23
C ALA A 104 -9.03 0.37 13.70
N ALA A 105 -10.26 -0.03 14.05
CA ALA A 105 -10.56 -1.40 14.45
C ALA A 105 -10.31 -2.41 13.31
N ILE A 106 -10.79 -2.10 12.09
CA ILE A 106 -10.55 -2.94 10.90
C ILE A 106 -9.04 -3.06 10.61
N LYS A 107 -8.32 -1.93 10.63
CA LYS A 107 -6.89 -1.90 10.33
C LYS A 107 -6.04 -2.56 11.40
N THR A 108 -6.35 -2.37 12.68
CA THR A 108 -5.67 -3.05 13.79
C THR A 108 -5.81 -4.55 13.63
N LYS A 109 -7.04 -5.03 13.38
CA LYS A 109 -7.31 -6.45 13.24
C LYS A 109 -6.55 -7.10 12.07
N CYS A 110 -6.50 -6.41 10.93
CA CYS A 110 -5.98 -7.00 9.70
C CYS A 110 -4.52 -6.67 9.39
N CYS A 111 -3.93 -5.66 10.03
CA CYS A 111 -2.54 -5.24 9.78
C CYS A 111 -1.62 -5.41 10.99
N VAL A 112 -2.16 -5.47 12.22
CA VAL A 112 -1.36 -5.64 13.45
C VAL A 112 -1.55 -7.06 14.02
N GLU A 113 -2.79 -7.49 14.20
CA GLU A 113 -3.08 -8.83 14.77
C GLU A 113 -2.95 -9.95 13.73
N ARG A 114 -3.13 -9.63 12.45
CA ARG A 114 -3.02 -10.52 11.29
C ARG A 114 -2.33 -9.77 10.15
N ALA A 115 -1.86 -10.50 9.15
CA ALA A 115 -1.20 -9.95 7.96
C ALA A 115 -2.09 -10.09 6.72
N ILE A 116 -3.24 -9.41 6.71
CA ILE A 116 -4.26 -9.53 5.66
C ILE A 116 -4.48 -8.16 5.00
N ALA A 117 -4.35 -8.12 3.67
CA ALA A 117 -4.62 -6.92 2.90
C ALA A 117 -6.09 -6.49 3.02
N THR A 118 -6.34 -5.20 3.23
CA THR A 118 -7.70 -4.66 3.37
C THR A 118 -7.99 -3.47 2.46
N GLN A 119 -9.19 -3.44 1.90
CA GLN A 119 -9.72 -2.31 1.13
C GLN A 119 -10.99 -1.76 1.80
N VAL A 120 -10.91 -0.59 2.42
CA VAL A 120 -12.08 0.07 3.02
C VAL A 120 -12.64 1.08 2.02
N ILE A 121 -13.94 1.02 1.75
CA ILE A 121 -14.61 1.90 0.79
C ILE A 121 -15.90 2.45 1.40
N LYS A 122 -16.16 3.73 1.23
CA LYS A 122 -17.42 4.34 1.70
C LYS A 122 -18.56 3.96 0.77
N ALA A 123 -19.74 3.65 1.30
CA ALA A 123 -20.95 3.39 0.53
C ALA A 123 -21.22 4.52 -0.47
N LYS A 124 -21.09 5.79 -0.04
CA LYS A 124 -21.24 6.97 -0.91
C LYS A 124 -20.29 7.02 -2.11
N THR A 125 -19.14 6.35 -2.02
CA THR A 125 -18.14 6.30 -3.10
C THR A 125 -18.54 5.31 -4.19
N ILE A 126 -19.32 4.28 -3.84
CA ILE A 126 -19.81 3.26 -4.78
C ILE A 126 -21.28 3.48 -5.19
N THR A 127 -21.93 4.52 -4.66
CA THR A 127 -23.26 4.96 -5.10
C THR A 127 -23.16 5.73 -6.42
N PRO A 128 -23.85 5.29 -7.50
CA PRO A 128 -23.88 6.04 -8.75
C PRO A 128 -24.40 7.46 -8.54
N LYS A 129 -23.62 8.47 -8.92
CA LYS A 129 -24.06 9.87 -8.83
C LYS A 129 -25.02 10.19 -9.98
N GLY A 130 -26.25 10.59 -9.63
CA GLY A 130 -27.28 10.93 -10.63
C GLY A 130 -27.62 9.80 -11.61
N GLY A 131 -27.47 8.53 -11.19
CA GLY A 131 -27.67 7.37 -12.05
C GLY A 131 -26.56 7.11 -13.08
N ASN A 132 -25.49 7.93 -13.11
CA ASN A 132 -24.44 7.82 -14.11
C ASN A 132 -23.39 6.75 -13.74
N VAL A 133 -23.51 5.58 -14.37
CA VAL A 133 -22.59 4.44 -14.22
C VAL A 133 -21.13 4.78 -14.56
N ARG A 134 -20.87 5.78 -15.44
CA ARG A 134 -19.48 6.18 -15.78
C ARG A 134 -18.70 6.67 -14.55
N THR A 135 -19.39 7.31 -13.60
CA THR A 135 -18.74 7.76 -12.35
C THR A 135 -18.29 6.58 -11.50
N LEU A 136 -19.10 5.51 -11.48
CA LEU A 136 -18.79 4.27 -10.77
C LEU A 136 -17.64 3.51 -11.44
N MET A 137 -17.56 3.51 -12.78
CA MET A 137 -16.45 2.89 -13.51
C MET A 137 -15.09 3.52 -13.19
N SER A 138 -15.00 4.85 -13.09
CA SER A 138 -13.73 5.52 -12.70
C SER A 138 -13.27 5.12 -11.29
N VAL A 139 -14.23 5.03 -10.35
CA VAL A 139 -13.97 4.54 -8.99
C VAL A 139 -13.51 3.09 -9.02
N ALA A 140 -14.23 2.23 -9.74
CA ALA A 140 -13.92 0.82 -9.90
C ALA A 140 -12.51 0.59 -10.49
N THR A 141 -12.12 1.36 -11.52
CA THR A 141 -10.75 1.32 -12.08
C THR A 141 -9.71 1.65 -11.02
N LYS A 142 -9.87 2.74 -10.27
CA LYS A 142 -8.92 3.13 -9.22
C LYS A 142 -8.85 2.10 -8.09
N VAL A 143 -9.99 1.53 -7.71
CA VAL A 143 -10.03 0.45 -6.71
C VAL A 143 -9.32 -0.81 -7.24
N ALA A 144 -9.58 -1.25 -8.47
CA ALA A 144 -8.91 -2.40 -9.06
C ALA A 144 -7.38 -2.23 -9.11
N ILE A 145 -6.88 -1.04 -9.44
CA ILE A 145 -5.45 -0.70 -9.37
C ILE A 145 -4.93 -0.87 -7.93
N GLN A 146 -5.64 -0.34 -6.93
CA GLN A 146 -5.27 -0.48 -5.52
C GLN A 146 -5.29 -1.93 -5.04
N LEU A 147 -6.28 -2.72 -5.46
CA LEU A 147 -6.37 -4.15 -5.11
C LEU A 147 -5.13 -4.88 -5.64
N ASN A 148 -4.76 -4.65 -6.90
CA ASN A 148 -3.57 -5.25 -7.50
C ASN A 148 -2.29 -4.88 -6.73
N CYS A 149 -2.11 -3.60 -6.38
CA CYS A 149 -0.96 -3.19 -5.55
C CYS A 149 -0.90 -3.91 -4.21
N LYS A 150 -2.05 -4.05 -3.53
CA LYS A 150 -2.14 -4.63 -2.19
C LYS A 150 -1.84 -6.13 -2.14
N ILE A 151 -1.98 -6.81 -3.27
CA ILE A 151 -1.65 -8.24 -3.40
C ILE A 151 -0.30 -8.47 -4.10
N GLY A 152 0.50 -7.42 -4.32
CA GLY A 152 1.87 -7.52 -4.83
C GLY A 152 2.04 -7.26 -6.34
N GLY A 153 0.97 -6.90 -7.03
CA GLY A 153 1.02 -6.46 -8.43
C GLY A 153 1.62 -5.06 -8.59
N ILE A 154 2.03 -4.75 -9.82
CA ILE A 154 2.66 -3.48 -10.20
C ILE A 154 1.85 -2.87 -11.34
N PRO A 155 1.09 -1.79 -11.10
CA PRO A 155 0.25 -1.21 -12.14
C PRO A 155 1.02 -0.64 -13.34
N TRP A 156 2.11 0.08 -13.08
CA TRP A 156 3.02 0.62 -14.10
C TRP A 156 4.42 0.79 -13.53
N ILE A 157 5.40 1.00 -14.41
CA ILE A 157 6.77 1.39 -14.04
C ILE A 157 7.22 2.58 -14.89
N VAL A 158 8.22 3.29 -14.40
CA VAL A 158 9.00 4.25 -15.20
C VAL A 158 10.32 3.58 -15.59
N THR A 159 10.79 3.80 -16.81
CA THR A 159 12.09 3.31 -17.25
C THR A 159 13.18 3.91 -16.37
N ASN A 160 13.88 3.06 -15.62
CA ASN A 160 15.01 3.47 -14.78
C ASN A 160 16.32 3.08 -15.48
N PRO A 161 17.20 4.04 -15.83
CA PRO A 161 18.49 3.73 -16.44
C PRO A 161 19.52 3.19 -15.43
N LEU A 162 19.29 3.35 -14.12
CA LEU A 162 20.20 2.90 -13.07
C LEU A 162 20.02 1.40 -12.82
N ARG A 163 21.15 0.69 -12.72
CA ARG A 163 21.22 -0.74 -12.37
C ARG A 163 21.78 -0.91 -10.96
N SER A 164 21.37 -1.98 -10.28
CA SER A 164 21.82 -2.34 -8.93
C SER A 164 21.75 -1.16 -7.96
N VAL A 165 20.56 -0.55 -7.87
CA VAL A 165 20.29 0.64 -7.07
C VAL A 165 19.13 0.37 -6.11
N MET A 166 19.25 0.88 -4.90
CA MET A 166 18.14 0.96 -3.94
C MET A 166 17.75 2.42 -3.73
N VAL A 167 16.47 2.72 -3.91
CA VAL A 167 15.89 4.05 -3.64
C VAL A 167 15.02 3.95 -2.40
N ILE A 168 15.33 4.77 -1.39
CA ILE A 168 14.71 4.76 -0.07
C ILE A 168 13.96 6.07 0.14
N GLY A 169 12.71 5.99 0.61
CA GLY A 169 11.99 7.11 1.21
C GLY A 169 11.86 6.90 2.71
N PHE A 170 12.06 7.96 3.50
CA PHE A 170 11.89 7.94 4.95
C PHE A 170 11.12 9.16 5.45
N ASP A 171 10.06 8.91 6.20
CA ASP A 171 9.20 9.93 6.80
C ASP A 171 8.90 9.60 8.27
N VAL A 172 8.61 10.64 9.06
CA VAL A 172 8.23 10.53 10.47
C VAL A 172 6.86 11.14 10.68
N CYS A 173 5.93 10.33 11.17
CA CYS A 173 4.59 10.77 11.51
C CYS A 173 4.37 10.74 13.03
N HIS A 174 3.88 11.84 13.60
CA HIS A 174 3.52 11.91 15.01
C HIS A 174 2.17 11.22 15.28
N ASP A 175 2.08 10.44 16.36
CA ASP A 175 0.84 9.80 16.76
C ASP A 175 -0.17 10.85 17.24
N THR A 176 -1.35 10.86 16.61
CA THR A 176 -2.43 11.80 16.92
C THR A 176 -3.08 11.54 18.28
N ARG A 177 -2.97 10.31 18.81
CA ARG A 177 -3.52 9.91 20.12
C ARG A 177 -2.52 10.09 21.24
N ASN A 178 -1.22 10.00 20.94
CA ASN A 178 -0.15 10.17 21.91
C ASN A 178 1.03 10.96 21.33
N ARG A 179 1.10 12.25 21.63
CA ARG A 179 2.17 13.15 21.14
C ARG A 179 3.59 12.77 21.57
N SER A 180 3.74 11.92 22.58
CA SER A 180 5.05 11.39 22.98
C SER A 180 5.54 10.25 22.08
N ARG A 181 4.72 9.83 21.11
CA ARG A 181 5.01 8.74 20.18
C ARG A 181 5.04 9.24 18.76
N SER A 182 5.99 8.69 18.03
CA SER A 182 6.16 8.96 16.61
C SER A 182 6.51 7.67 15.90
N PHE A 183 6.21 7.61 14.61
CA PHE A 183 6.45 6.45 13.77
C PHE A 183 7.35 6.85 12.60
N GLY A 184 8.54 6.26 12.55
CA GLY A 184 9.44 6.36 11.41
C GLY A 184 9.11 5.26 10.41
N ALA A 185 8.72 5.65 9.20
CA ALA A 185 8.39 4.74 8.12
C ALA A 185 9.47 4.79 7.03
N LEU A 186 10.00 3.64 6.66
CA LEU A 186 10.94 3.46 5.57
C LEU A 186 10.29 2.62 4.46
N VAL A 187 10.40 3.09 3.21
CA VAL A 187 10.08 2.29 2.02
C VAL A 187 11.31 2.26 1.12
N ALA A 188 11.72 1.06 0.69
CA ALA A 188 12.83 0.85 -0.22
C ALA A 188 12.33 0.19 -1.51
N THR A 189 12.69 0.78 -2.65
CA THR A 189 12.53 0.22 -3.99
C THR A 189 13.87 -0.29 -4.47
N SER A 190 13.93 -1.56 -4.87
CA SER A 190 15.14 -2.25 -5.27
C SER A 190 15.11 -2.56 -6.75
N TYR A 191 16.17 -2.14 -7.46
CA TYR A 191 16.39 -2.44 -8.87
C TYR A 191 17.67 -3.26 -8.99
N HIS A 192 17.58 -4.40 -9.68
CA HIS A 192 18.72 -5.26 -9.95
C HIS A 192 18.73 -5.67 -11.43
N GLU A 193 19.91 -5.87 -12.01
CA GLU A 193 20.05 -6.18 -13.44
C GLU A 193 19.44 -7.52 -13.85
N SER A 194 19.36 -8.48 -12.91
CA SER A 194 18.75 -9.79 -13.15
C SER A 194 17.21 -9.75 -13.18
N MET A 195 16.59 -8.64 -12.77
CA MET A 195 15.14 -8.54 -12.66
C MET A 195 14.54 -7.55 -13.63
N LYS A 196 13.40 -7.93 -14.19
CA LYS A 196 12.65 -7.08 -15.13
C LYS A 196 11.89 -5.95 -14.43
N HIS A 197 11.64 -6.06 -13.13
CA HIS A 197 10.79 -5.15 -12.37
C HIS A 197 11.31 -4.90 -10.95
N PRO A 198 10.95 -3.77 -10.34
CA PRO A 198 11.40 -3.45 -9.00
C PRO A 198 10.83 -4.42 -7.94
N ARG A 199 11.52 -4.50 -6.81
CA ARG A 199 11.02 -5.06 -5.55
C ARG A 199 10.82 -3.95 -4.53
N PHE A 200 9.85 -4.13 -3.64
CA PHE A 200 9.52 -3.16 -2.62
C PHE A 200 9.68 -3.79 -1.24
N PHE A 201 10.26 -3.04 -0.32
CA PHE A 201 10.38 -3.39 1.09
C PHE A 201 9.88 -2.20 1.91
N SER A 202 9.18 -2.47 3.01
CA SER A 202 8.79 -1.42 3.96
C SER A 202 8.96 -1.89 5.39
N THR A 203 9.29 -0.95 6.27
CA THR A 203 9.38 -1.17 7.71
C THR A 203 8.94 0.08 8.43
N VAL A 204 8.32 -0.11 9.60
CA VAL A 204 7.86 0.97 10.47
C VAL A 204 8.39 0.69 11.88
N ASN A 205 8.90 1.73 12.53
CA ASN A 205 9.32 1.67 13.92
C ASN A 205 8.60 2.75 14.72
N HIS A 206 8.15 2.39 15.91
CA HIS A 206 7.74 3.39 16.90
C HIS A 206 8.99 3.93 17.58
N HIS A 207 8.98 5.21 17.95
CA HIS A 207 9.99 5.81 18.81
C HIS A 207 9.33 6.73 19.83
N SER A 208 9.90 6.72 21.03
CA SER A 208 9.45 7.56 22.16
C SER A 208 10.10 8.94 22.08
N ALA A 209 9.48 9.93 22.73
CA ALA A 209 10.07 11.25 22.90
C ALA A 209 11.45 11.14 23.58
N GLY A 210 12.48 11.70 22.94
CA GLY A 210 13.86 11.67 23.44
C GLY A 210 14.72 10.54 22.87
N GLU A 211 14.16 9.58 22.13
CA GLU A 211 14.96 8.59 21.40
C GLU A 211 15.56 9.18 20.12
N GLU A 212 16.80 8.80 19.80
CA GLU A 212 17.50 9.25 18.61
C GLU A 212 16.95 8.59 17.34
N LEU A 213 16.19 9.36 16.56
CA LEU A 213 15.64 8.95 15.25
C LEU A 213 16.71 8.37 14.31
N SER A 214 17.93 8.91 14.37
CA SER A 214 19.09 8.50 13.58
C SER A 214 19.39 7.00 13.69
N ASN A 215 19.30 6.45 14.90
CA ASN A 215 19.60 5.03 15.15
C ASN A 215 18.57 4.12 14.48
N TYR A 216 17.28 4.49 14.54
CA TYR A 216 16.22 3.71 13.88
C TYR A 216 16.29 3.80 12.37
N MET A 217 16.62 4.98 11.82
CA MET A 217 16.80 5.13 10.39
C MET A 217 17.93 4.22 9.89
N ALA A 218 19.09 4.24 10.55
CA ALA A 218 20.21 3.37 10.21
C ALA A 218 19.81 1.89 10.27
N GLN A 219 19.15 1.45 11.35
CA GLN A 219 18.64 0.07 11.48
C GLN A 219 17.67 -0.31 10.36
N ASN A 220 16.80 0.61 9.92
CA ASN A 220 15.85 0.34 8.85
C ASN A 220 16.51 0.24 7.48
N VAL A 221 17.55 1.04 7.24
CA VAL A 221 18.41 0.88 6.05
C VAL A 221 19.07 -0.49 6.06
N VAL A 222 19.58 -0.96 7.21
CA VAL A 222 20.14 -2.32 7.35
C VAL A 222 19.12 -3.40 7.00
N LYS A 223 17.88 -3.30 7.49
CA LYS A 223 16.82 -4.26 7.16
C LYS A 223 16.52 -4.27 5.66
N ALA A 224 16.43 -3.10 5.02
CA ALA A 224 16.21 -2.99 3.59
C ALA A 224 17.35 -3.63 2.78
N LEU A 225 18.61 -3.44 3.20
CA LEU A 225 19.78 -4.04 2.56
C LEU A 225 19.85 -5.56 2.73
N ARG A 226 19.45 -6.08 3.89
CA ARG A 226 19.29 -7.52 4.07
C ARG A 226 18.23 -8.07 3.14
N ALA A 227 17.05 -7.45 3.06
CA ALA A 227 16.01 -7.86 2.12
C ALA A 227 16.47 -7.82 0.65
N TYR A 228 17.27 -6.82 0.27
CA TYR A 228 17.89 -6.75 -1.05
C TYR A 228 18.87 -7.91 -1.26
N ARG A 229 19.76 -8.16 -0.31
CA ARG A 229 20.74 -9.25 -0.39
C ARG A 229 20.08 -10.63 -0.43
N ASP A 230 19.02 -10.84 0.34
CA ASP A 230 18.30 -12.10 0.37
C ASP A 230 17.65 -12.40 -0.99
N GLU A 231 17.12 -11.37 -1.66
CA GLU A 231 16.54 -11.49 -3.00
C GLU A 231 17.58 -11.62 -4.12
N PHE A 232 18.68 -10.86 -4.07
CA PHE A 232 19.63 -10.72 -5.18
C PHE A 232 21.00 -11.38 -4.96
N GLN A 233 21.22 -11.94 -3.77
CA GLN A 233 22.50 -12.53 -3.32
C GLN A 233 23.68 -11.54 -3.41
N ASN A 234 23.40 -10.25 -3.47
CA ASN A 234 24.38 -9.17 -3.53
C ASN A 234 23.80 -7.89 -2.92
N LEU A 235 24.63 -6.90 -2.61
CA LEU A 235 24.21 -5.57 -2.16
C LEU A 235 24.01 -4.60 -3.33
N PRO A 236 23.22 -3.52 -3.17
CA PRO A 236 23.12 -2.50 -4.20
C PRO A 236 24.44 -1.71 -4.31
N ASN A 237 24.83 -1.35 -5.53
CA ASN A 237 26.00 -0.51 -5.78
C ASN A 237 25.75 0.95 -5.38
N ARG A 238 24.48 1.37 -5.36
CA ARG A 238 24.06 2.74 -5.06
C ARG A 238 22.82 2.73 -4.17
N ILE A 239 22.83 3.58 -3.15
CA ILE A 239 21.69 3.84 -2.28
C ILE A 239 21.34 5.32 -2.41
N ILE A 240 20.09 5.61 -2.78
CA ILE A 240 19.56 6.98 -2.85
C ILE A 240 18.50 7.11 -1.76
N ILE A 241 18.65 8.07 -0.85
CA ILE A 241 17.73 8.26 0.27
C ILE A 241 17.07 9.64 0.16
N TYR A 242 15.73 9.64 0.10
CA TYR A 242 14.89 10.83 0.23
C TYR A 242 14.32 10.87 1.64
N ARG A 243 14.74 11.88 2.42
CA ARG A 243 14.34 12.09 3.83
C ARG A 243 13.41 13.31 3.90
N ASP A 244 12.14 13.09 4.25
CA ASP A 244 11.12 14.15 4.35
C ASP A 244 11.12 14.84 5.74
N GLY A 245 10.50 16.00 5.90
CA GLY A 245 10.27 16.59 7.23
C GLY A 245 11.54 17.03 7.99
N VAL A 246 12.60 17.40 7.27
CA VAL A 246 13.81 17.99 7.85
C VAL A 246 13.80 19.49 7.60
N GLY A 247 13.69 20.29 8.66
CA GLY A 247 13.81 21.75 8.55
C GLY A 247 15.27 22.20 8.44
N ASP A 248 15.50 23.41 7.91
CA ASP A 248 16.85 23.95 7.69
C ASP A 248 17.72 23.92 8.96
N GLY A 249 17.13 24.20 10.12
CA GLY A 249 17.83 24.17 11.41
C GLY A 249 18.26 22.76 11.87
N GLN A 250 17.75 21.70 11.24
CA GLN A 250 18.04 20.30 11.57
C GLN A 250 19.04 19.66 10.59
N LEU A 251 19.42 20.34 9.51
CA LEU A 251 20.30 19.77 8.47
C LEU A 251 21.63 19.28 9.03
N LYS A 252 22.25 20.08 9.91
CA LYS A 252 23.52 19.71 10.56
C LYS A 252 23.36 18.46 11.42
N TYR A 253 22.29 18.37 12.20
CA TYR A 253 21.98 17.20 13.03
C TYR A 253 21.79 15.95 12.18
N VAL A 254 21.01 16.05 11.10
CA VAL A 254 20.75 14.93 10.18
C VAL A 254 22.05 14.47 9.51
N HIS A 255 22.85 15.41 9.00
CA HIS A 255 24.13 15.09 8.39
C HIS A 255 25.10 14.44 9.39
N ASP A 256 25.29 15.05 10.56
CA ASP A 256 26.34 14.63 11.49
C ASP A 256 25.96 13.33 12.23
N LEU A 257 24.66 13.05 12.43
CA LEU A 257 24.21 11.84 13.15
C LEU A 257 23.59 10.77 12.24
N GLU A 258 22.57 11.10 11.44
CA GLU A 258 21.85 10.08 10.64
C GLU A 258 22.77 9.47 9.57
N ILE A 259 23.47 10.31 8.81
CA ILE A 259 24.37 9.84 7.74
C ILE A 259 25.58 9.10 8.33
N THR A 260 26.14 9.58 9.44
CA THR A 260 27.24 8.91 10.14
C THR A 260 26.81 7.51 10.62
N SER A 261 25.69 7.41 11.32
CA SER A 261 25.15 6.12 11.81
C SER A 261 24.86 5.15 10.67
N ILE A 262 24.28 5.63 9.55
CA ILE A 262 24.09 4.82 8.34
C ILE A 262 25.43 4.31 7.83
N ARG A 263 26.43 5.18 7.61
CA ARG A 263 27.75 4.80 7.10
C ARG A 263 28.45 3.77 7.98
N GLU A 264 28.38 3.93 9.30
CA GLU A 264 28.93 2.96 10.24
C GLU A 264 28.25 1.60 10.14
N LYS A 265 26.92 1.57 10.09
CA LYS A 265 26.18 0.31 9.92
C LYS A 265 26.44 -0.37 8.58
N LEU A 266 26.63 0.40 7.50
CA LEU A 266 26.98 -0.15 6.17
C LEU A 266 28.30 -0.92 6.19
N LYS A 267 29.31 -0.42 6.91
CA LYS A 267 30.62 -1.10 7.06
C LYS A 267 30.54 -2.46 7.76
N LEU A 268 29.47 -2.71 8.52
CA LEU A 268 29.28 -3.98 9.23
C LEU A 268 28.56 -5.06 8.41
N ILE A 269 28.01 -4.69 7.24
CA ILE A 269 27.17 -5.58 6.41
C ILE A 269 27.82 -5.86 5.05
N THR A 270 28.79 -5.03 4.68
CA THR A 270 29.67 -5.21 3.51
C THR A 270 30.81 -6.14 3.91
#